data_AF-A0A8T3ZV46-F1
#
_entry.id   AF-A0A8T3ZV46-F1
#
_cell.length_a   1.000
_cell.length_b   1.000
_cell.length_c   1.000
_cell.angle_alpha   90.00
_cell.angle_beta   90.00
_cell.angle_gamma   90.00
#
_symmetry.space_group_name_H-M   'P 1'
#
loop_
_entity.id
_entity.type
_entity.pdbx_description
1 polymer ?
#
loop_
_entity_poly.entity_id
_entity_poly.type
_entity_poly.pdbx_seq_one_letter_code
_entity_poly.pdbx_strand_id
1 'polypeptide(L)' 'MDKQGPSRPTREIFLKGSLIGLIITVPSLAAFFIIWFVIGDKYISLVIGVVVHFIGMGFSLKLAKKLFKAKQP' A
#
# COMPACT_ATOMS: atom_id res chain seq x y z
N MET A 1 -28.00 13.65 -30.08
CA MET A 1 -27.34 14.15 -28.86
C MET A 1 -27.33 13.01 -27.86
N ASP A 2 -26.41 12.07 -28.03
CA ASP A 2 -26.28 10.92 -27.14
C ASP A 2 -25.29 11.26 -26.04
N LYS A 3 -25.84 11.39 -24.83
CA LYS A 3 -25.12 11.75 -23.60
C LYS A 3 -24.09 10.66 -23.30
N GLN A 4 -22.81 10.96 -23.52
CA GLN A 4 -21.69 10.18 -23.00
C GLN A 4 -21.80 10.13 -21.47
N GLY A 5 -22.20 8.99 -20.91
CA GLY A 5 -22.18 8.75 -19.47
C GLY A 5 -20.75 8.46 -18.98
N PRO A 6 -20.22 9.15 -17.96
CA PRO A 6 -18.92 8.84 -17.40
C PRO A 6 -19.07 7.87 -16.22
N SER A 7 -19.13 6.55 -16.46
CA SER A 7 -19.27 5.53 -15.40
C SER A 7 -18.02 4.68 -15.18
N ARG A 8 -16.80 5.25 -15.31
CA ARG A 8 -15.53 4.53 -15.07
C ARG A 8 -14.52 5.13 -14.05
N PRO A 9 -14.88 5.94 -13.03
CA PRO A 9 -13.91 6.37 -12.02
C PRO A 9 -13.60 5.30 -10.96
N THR A 10 -14.57 4.47 -10.56
CA THR A 10 -14.45 3.63 -9.35
C THR A 10 -13.41 2.50 -9.49
N ARG A 11 -13.36 1.83 -10.64
CA ARG A 11 -12.50 0.64 -10.83
C ARG A 11 -11.01 0.99 -10.87
N GLU A 12 -10.63 2.12 -11.49
CA GLU A 12 -9.24 2.61 -11.49
C GLU A 12 -8.77 3.04 -10.10
N ILE A 13 -9.65 3.71 -9.34
CA ILE A 13 -9.33 4.16 -7.97
C ILE A 13 -9.17 2.95 -7.06
N PHE A 14 -10.06 1.95 -7.17
CA PHE A 14 -9.93 0.69 -6.43
C PHE A 14 -8.67 -0.08 -6.82
N LEU A 15 -8.34 -0.19 -8.11
CA LEU A 15 -7.12 -0.87 -8.55
C LEU A 15 -5.86 -0.17 -8.03
N LYS A 16 -5.79 1.16 -8.14
CA LYS A 16 -4.67 1.95 -7.66
C LYS A 16 -4.56 1.88 -6.13
N GLY A 17 -5.66 2.02 -5.41
CA GLY A 17 -5.70 1.91 -3.95
C GLY A 17 -5.31 0.52 -3.44
N SER A 18 -5.81 -0.54 -4.10
CA SER A 18 -5.44 -1.93 -3.79
C SER A 18 -3.97 -2.20 -4.08
N LEU A 19 -3.42 -1.69 -5.19
CA LEU A 19 -2.00 -1.82 -5.50
C LEU A 19 -1.11 -1.12 -4.47
N ILE A 20 -1.49 0.09 -4.05
CA ILE A 20 -0.79 0.83 -2.99
C ILE A 20 -0.88 0.06 -1.67
N GLY A 21 -2.06 -0.47 -1.32
CA GLY A 21 -2.26 -1.31 -0.16
C GLY A 21 -1.37 -2.56 -0.17
N LEU A 22 -1.28 -3.24 -1.31
CA LEU A 22 -0.44 -4.42 -1.50
C LEU A 22 1.06 -4.10 -1.32
N ILE A 23 1.52 -2.97 -1.85
CA ILE A 23 2.90 -2.49 -1.69
C ILE A 23 3.22 -2.17 -0.23
N ILE A 24 2.23 -1.85 0.60
CA ILE A 24 2.42 -1.65 2.05
C ILE A 24 2.39 -3.00 2.78
N THR A 25 1.38 -3.83 2.53
CA THR A 25 1.14 -5.06 3.30
C THR A 25 2.17 -6.13 3.02
N VAL A 26 2.58 -6.34 1.76
CA VAL A 26 3.56 -7.38 1.40
C VAL A 26 4.90 -7.22 2.15
N PRO A 27 5.59 -6.06 2.13
CA PRO A 27 6.84 -5.90 2.86
C PRO A 27 6.66 -5.87 4.38
N SER A 28 5.52 -5.38 4.88
CA SER A 28 5.21 -5.41 6.32
C SER A 28 5.08 -6.84 6.84
N LEU A 29 4.35 -7.66 6.08
CA LEU A 29 4.10 -9.05 6.44
C LEU A 29 5.37 -9.89 6.25
N ALA A 30 6.13 -9.65 5.17
CA ALA A 30 7.43 -10.27 4.97
C ALA A 30 8.39 -9.94 6.12
N ALA A 31 8.51 -8.67 6.52
CA ALA A 31 9.36 -8.28 7.65
C ALA A 31 8.92 -8.96 8.96
N PHE A 32 7.62 -9.00 9.25
CA PHE A 32 7.10 -9.67 10.44
C PHE A 32 7.49 -11.16 10.47
N PHE A 33 7.27 -11.90 9.37
CA PHE A 33 7.60 -13.33 9.32
C PHE A 33 9.10 -13.60 9.37
N ILE A 34 9.91 -12.79 8.68
CA ILE A 34 11.38 -12.93 8.69
C ILE A 34 11.90 -12.71 10.12
N ILE A 35 11.45 -11.66 10.78
CA ILE A 35 11.91 -11.31 12.13
C ILE A 35 11.42 -12.35 13.14
N TRP A 36 10.19 -12.86 13.00
CA TRP A 36 9.69 -13.92 13.85
C TRP A 36 10.50 -15.21 13.70
N PHE A 37 10.89 -15.56 12.47
CA PHE A 37 11.73 -16.72 12.23
C PHE A 37 13.14 -16.57 12.84
N VAL A 38 13.71 -15.35 12.84
CA VAL A 38 15.06 -15.10 13.36
C VAL A 38 15.09 -14.93 14.89
N ILE A 39 14.19 -14.14 15.46
CA ILE A 39 14.20 -13.76 16.87
C ILE A 39 13.45 -14.78 17.73
N GLY A 40 12.49 -15.52 17.16
CA GLY A 40 11.63 -16.46 17.89
C GLY A 40 10.59 -15.81 18.81
N ASP A 41 10.72 -14.52 19.10
CA ASP A 41 9.76 -13.74 19.89
C ASP A 41 8.72 -13.03 19.00
N LYS A 42 7.47 -13.48 19.14
CA LYS A 42 6.30 -12.95 18.42
C LYS A 42 5.96 -11.51 18.77
N TYR A 43 6.23 -11.06 20.01
CA TYR A 43 5.92 -9.69 20.44
C TYR A 43 6.92 -8.70 19.87
N ILE A 44 8.22 -9.05 19.88
CA ILE A 44 9.27 -8.22 19.27
C ILE A 44 9.04 -8.09 17.75
N SER A 45 8.70 -9.21 17.11
CA SER A 45 8.41 -9.24 15.68
C SER A 45 7.18 -8.40 15.32
N LEU A 46 6.16 -8.38 16.17
CA LEU A 46 4.98 -7.52 16.01
C LEU A 46 5.35 -6.04 16.05
N VAL A 47 6.12 -5.61 17.05
CA VAL A 47 6.53 -4.21 17.19
C VAL A 47 7.32 -3.76 15.95
N ILE A 48 8.28 -4.56 15.49
CA ILE A 48 9.09 -4.20 14.32
C ILE A 48 8.23 -4.23 13.04
N GLY A 49 7.34 -5.22 12.88
CA GLY A 49 6.40 -5.29 11.77
C GLY A 49 5.51 -4.05 11.69
N VAL A 50 5.02 -3.55 12.83
CA VAL A 50 4.25 -2.30 12.92
C VAL A 50 5.10 -1.10 12.49
N VAL A 51 6.35 -0.99 12.96
CA VAL A 51 7.26 0.10 12.54
C VAL A 51 7.49 0.08 11.03
N VAL A 52 7.78 -1.10 10.45
CA VAL A 52 7.94 -1.27 9.00
C VAL A 52 6.65 -0.93 8.25
N HIS A 53 5.49 -1.26 8.80
CA HIS A 53 4.19 -0.92 8.22
C HIS A 53 3.95 0.58 8.16
N PHE A 54 4.29 1.32 9.21
CA PHE A 54 4.20 2.79 9.23
C PHE A 54 5.18 3.44 8.25
N ILE A 55 6.40 2.91 8.12
CA ILE A 55 7.37 3.37 7.11
C ILE A 55 6.81 3.11 5.70
N GLY A 56 6.26 1.92 5.47
CA GLY A 56 5.61 1.54 4.22
C GLY A 56 4.43 2.46 3.89
N MET A 57 3.58 2.80 4.86
CA MET A 57 2.50 3.78 4.68
C MET A 57 3.04 5.15 4.28
N GLY A 58 4.07 5.67 4.97
CA GLY A 58 4.69 6.94 4.61
C GLY A 58 5.26 6.93 3.19
N PHE A 59 5.88 5.82 2.78
CA PHE A 59 6.41 5.64 1.43
C PHE A 59 5.28 5.52 0.39
N SER A 60 4.19 4.85 0.74
CA SER A 60 3.01 4.67 -0.09
C SER A 60 2.32 6.00 -0.42
N LEU A 61 2.27 6.94 0.53
CA LEU A 61 1.73 8.28 0.30
C LEU A 61 2.60 9.06 -0.68
N LYS A 62 3.92 8.88 -0.62
CA LYS A 62 4.88 9.49 -1.55
C LYS A 62 4.71 8.93 -2.97
N LEU A 63 4.51 7.61 -3.09
CA LEU A 63 4.19 6.92 -4.34
C LEU A 63 2.80 7.31 -4.88
N ALA A 64 1.78 7.36 -4.02
CA ALA A 64 0.42 7.73 -4.35
C ALA A 64 0.37 9.14 -4.93
N LYS A 65 1.07 10.10 -4.31
CA LYS A 65 1.21 11.46 -4.84
C LYS A 65 1.86 11.47 -6.22
N LYS A 66 2.91 10.68 -6.45
CA LYS A 66 3.59 10.59 -7.76
C LYS A 66 2.69 9.94 -8.82
N LEU A 67 1.92 8.92 -8.45
CA LEU A 67 1.00 8.19 -9.33
C LEU A 67 -0.28 9.00 -9.66
N PHE A 68 -0.75 9.83 -8.73
CA PHE A 68 -1.87 10.75 -8.96
C PHE A 68 -1.45 12.00 -9.75
N LYS A 69 -0.25 12.54 -9.50
CA LYS A 69 0.25 13.72 -10.22
C LYS A 69 0.63 13.40 -11.68
N ALA A 70 0.90 12.14 -12.02
CA ALA A 70 1.19 11.69 -13.38
C ALA A 70 -0.05 11.59 -14.29
N LYS A 71 -1.28 11.83 -13.80
CA LYS A 71 -2.51 11.79 -14.60
C LYS A 71 -3.34 13.08 -14.40
N GLN A 72 -2.73 14.22 -14.65
CA GLN A 72 -3.46 15.43 -15.04
C GLN A 72 -3.04 15.78 -16.47
N PRO A 73 -3.86 15.51 -17.50
CA PRO A 73 -3.83 16.31 -18.72
C PRO A 73 -4.27 17.75 -18.44
#